data_AF-A0A9W7ZL80-F1
#
_entry.id   AF-A0A9W7ZL80-F1
#
_cell.length_a   1.000
_cell.length_b   1.000
_cell.length_c   1.000
_cell.angle_alpha   90.00
_cell.angle_beta   90.00
_cell.angle_gamma   90.00
#
_symmetry.space_group_name_H-M   'P 1'
#
loop_
_entity.id
_entity.type
_entity.pdbx_description
1 polymer ?
#
loop_
_entity_poly.entity_id
_entity_poly.type
_entity_poly.pdbx_seq_one_letter_code
_entity_poly.pdbx_strand_id
1 'polypeptide(L)'
;RLEILRTLTRKTPLHPTEVSLEVVANHSACDGLSGADLASLVREAAVAALREAILVPTAVAGKASSAGASSAVLDFKRSDPANILITQAHFETAFGKIAPSVSKVDRGNYQRLRTKFGLAN
;
A
#
# COMPACT_ATOMS: atom_id res chain seq x y z
N ARG A 1 0.43 15.34 -3.35
CA ARG A 1 0.25 13.87 -3.26
C ARG A 1 0.05 13.37 -1.83
N LEU A 2 0.70 13.97 -0.82
CA LEU A 2 0.44 13.68 0.60
C LEU A 2 -1.05 13.73 0.98
N GLU A 3 -1.78 14.77 0.57
CA GLU A 3 -3.23 14.87 0.85
C GLU A 3 -4.07 13.77 0.20
N ILE A 4 -3.68 13.35 -1.01
CA ILE A 4 -4.32 12.22 -1.70
C ILE A 4 -4.09 10.94 -0.88
N LEU A 5 -2.84 10.69 -0.44
CA LEU A 5 -2.54 9.54 0.41
C LEU A 5 -3.32 9.59 1.73
N ARG A 6 -3.34 10.73 2.43
CA ARG A 6 -4.15 10.92 3.65
C ARG A 6 -5.63 10.59 3.42
N THR A 7 -6.16 10.98 2.26
CA THR A 7 -7.56 10.69 1.88
C THR A 7 -7.77 9.20 1.64
N LEU A 8 -6.90 8.57 0.86
CA LEU A 8 -6.95 7.15 0.51
C LEU A 8 -6.78 6.25 1.74
N THR A 9 -5.93 6.65 2.69
CA THR A 9 -5.63 5.86 3.89
C THR A 9 -6.57 6.13 5.06
N ARG A 10 -7.57 7.00 4.91
CA ARG A 10 -8.49 7.38 6.02
C ARG A 10 -9.22 6.19 6.64
N LYS A 11 -9.50 5.14 5.86
CA LYS A 11 -10.16 3.90 6.32
C LYS A 11 -9.21 2.70 6.28
N THR A 12 -7.91 2.96 6.15
CA THR A 12 -6.89 1.92 6.02
C THR A 12 -6.15 1.79 7.35
N PRO A 13 -6.00 0.59 7.92
CA PRO A 13 -5.32 0.40 9.19
C PRO A 13 -3.80 0.56 9.02
N LEU A 14 -3.30 1.77 9.24
CA LEU A 14 -1.86 2.06 9.23
C LEU A 14 -1.27 1.85 10.62
N HIS A 15 -0.04 1.34 10.68
CA HIS A 15 0.70 1.27 11.93
C HIS A 15 1.03 2.69 12.41
N PRO A 16 0.71 3.07 13.67
CA PRO A 16 0.77 4.45 14.13
C PRO A 16 2.18 5.03 14.20
N THR A 17 3.20 4.17 14.38
CA THR A 17 4.61 4.60 14.53
C THR A 17 5.51 4.14 13.40
N GLU A 18 5.06 3.18 12.58
CA GLU A 18 5.90 2.58 11.54
C GLU A 18 5.55 3.07 10.14
N VAL A 19 4.56 3.95 9.99
CA VAL A 19 4.21 4.55 8.69
C VAL A 19 4.28 6.07 8.78
N SER A 20 5.11 6.66 7.92
CA SER A 20 5.07 8.10 7.66
C SER A 20 4.56 8.35 6.25
N LEU A 21 3.33 8.85 6.14
CA LEU A 21 2.75 9.22 4.84
C LEU A 21 3.53 10.32 4.14
N GLU A 22 4.28 11.14 4.88
CA GLU A 22 5.17 12.15 4.30
C GLU A 22 6.36 11.50 3.60
N VAL A 23 6.94 10.46 4.20
CA VAL A 23 8.01 9.68 3.59
C VAL A 23 7.49 8.95 2.36
N VAL A 24 6.35 8.26 2.45
CA VAL A 24 5.71 7.59 1.30
C VAL A 24 5.40 8.59 0.19
N ALA A 25 4.87 9.78 0.54
CA ALA A 25 4.57 10.83 -0.43
C ALA A 25 5.81 11.40 -1.10
N ASN A 26 6.96 11.45 -0.43
CA ASN A 26 8.19 12.01 -0.99
C ASN A 26 9.09 10.95 -1.66
N HIS A 27 8.69 9.68 -1.60
CA HIS A 27 9.41 8.59 -2.25
C HIS A 27 9.49 8.79 -3.77
N SER A 28 10.64 8.50 -4.38
CA SER A 28 10.88 8.71 -5.82
C SER A 28 9.97 7.87 -6.72
N ALA A 29 9.54 6.68 -6.26
CA ALA A 29 8.58 5.86 -6.98
C ALA A 29 7.17 6.49 -7.08
N CYS A 30 6.87 7.53 -6.29
CA CYS A 30 5.64 8.30 -6.43
C CYS A 30 5.68 9.32 -7.58
N ASP A 31 6.84 9.53 -8.19
CA ASP A 31 6.97 10.49 -9.28
C ASP A 31 6.26 9.98 -10.54
N GLY A 32 5.33 10.80 -11.01
CA GLY A 32 4.52 10.47 -12.18
C GLY A 32 3.26 9.65 -11.88
N LEU A 33 3.05 9.19 -10.65
CA LEU A 33 1.82 8.52 -10.25
C LEU A 33 0.63 9.48 -10.27
N SER A 34 -0.48 9.03 -10.86
CA SER A 34 -1.79 9.66 -10.79
C SER A 34 -2.51 9.33 -9.48
N GLY A 35 -3.68 9.93 -9.24
CA GLY A 35 -4.51 9.58 -8.08
C GLY A 35 -4.94 8.10 -8.06
N ALA A 36 -5.20 7.51 -9.24
CA ALA A 36 -5.55 6.11 -9.37
C ALA A 36 -4.36 5.18 -9.05
N ASP A 37 -3.15 5.59 -9.42
CA ASP A 37 -1.94 4.83 -9.12
C ASP A 37 -1.64 4.86 -7.62
N LEU A 38 -1.82 6.02 -6.96
CA LEU A 38 -1.71 6.13 -5.51
C LEU A 38 -2.76 5.27 -4.78
N ALA A 39 -3.99 5.18 -5.31
CA ALA A 39 -5.01 4.28 -4.78
C ALA A 39 -4.58 2.81 -4.91
N SER A 40 -3.99 2.46 -6.04
CA SER A 40 -3.45 1.12 -6.29
C SER A 40 -2.27 0.81 -5.36
N LEU A 41 -1.41 1.79 -5.08
CA LEU A 41 -0.31 1.66 -4.11
C LEU A 41 -0.82 1.31 -2.71
N VAL A 42 -1.80 2.06 -2.20
CA VAL A 42 -2.39 1.80 -0.87
C VAL A 42 -3.05 0.42 -0.84
N ARG A 43 -3.72 0.02 -1.92
CA ARG A 43 -4.34 -1.30 -2.04
C ARG A 43 -3.30 -2.43 -2.02
N GLU A 44 -2.21 -2.27 -2.76
CA GLU A 44 -1.16 -3.30 -2.83
C GLU A 44 -0.41 -3.42 -1.49
N ALA A 45 -0.18 -2.32 -0.78
CA ALA A 45 0.36 -2.34 0.57
C ALA A 45 -0.56 -3.10 1.54
N ALA A 46 -1.88 -2.88 1.45
CA ALA A 46 -2.86 -3.63 2.26
C ALA A 46 -2.85 -5.13 1.94
N VAL A 47 -2.72 -5.50 0.67
CA VAL A 47 -2.61 -6.90 0.25
C VAL A 47 -1.30 -7.52 0.76
N ALA A 48 -0.19 -6.77 0.76
CA ALA A 48 1.07 -7.23 1.33
C ALA A 48 0.93 -7.54 2.83
N ALA A 49 0.31 -6.64 3.60
CA ALA A 49 0.01 -6.85 5.02
C ALA A 49 -0.86 -8.09 5.26
N LEU A 50 -1.92 -8.26 4.46
CA LEU A 50 -2.79 -9.44 4.54
C LEU A 50 -2.05 -10.74 4.24
N ARG A 51 -1.19 -10.76 3.21
CA ARG A 51 -0.38 -11.93 2.87
C ARG A 51 0.57 -12.30 3.99
N GLU A 52 1.24 -11.32 4.60
CA GLU A 52 2.11 -11.56 5.74
C GLU A 52 1.34 -12.16 6.92
N ALA A 53 0.17 -11.61 7.26
CA ALA A 53 -0.67 -12.10 8.35
C ALA A 53 -1.21 -13.53 8.13
N ILE A 54 -1.27 -14.01 6.89
CA ILE A 54 -1.69 -15.38 6.55
C ILE A 54 -0.49 -16.35 6.56
N LEU A 55 0.68 -15.88 6.11
CA LEU A 55 1.88 -16.72 5.95
C LEU A 55 2.69 -16.85 7.23
N VAL A 56 2.62 -15.87 8.14
CA VAL A 56 3.29 -15.89 9.43
C VAL A 56 2.29 -16.39 10.49
N PRO A 57 2.46 -17.61 11.04
CA PRO A 57 1.69 -18.02 12.21
C PRO A 57 2.14 -17.14 13.38
N THR A 58 1.30 -16.19 13.78
CA THR A 58 1.62 -15.25 14.86
C THR A 58 1.83 -16.00 16.18
N ALA A 59 3.09 -16.13 16.58
CA ALA A 59 3.51 -16.66 17.87
C ALA A 59 3.40 -15.62 18.99
N VAL A 60 2.29 -14.88 19.09
CA VAL A 60 2.09 -13.86 20.14
C VAL A 60 0.62 -13.66 20.53
N ALA A 61 -0.01 -14.68 21.10
CA ALA A 61 -1.09 -14.51 22.09
C ALA A 61 -1.40 -15.83 22.82
N GLY A 62 -0.72 -16.08 23.95
CA GLY A 62 -1.18 -17.03 24.97
C GLY A 62 -0.61 -18.45 24.90
N LYS A 63 0.08 -18.85 25.98
CA LYS A 63 0.52 -20.21 26.31
C LYS A 63 -0.55 -21.28 26.01
N ALA A 64 -0.26 -22.27 25.16
CA ALA A 64 -0.52 -23.70 25.37
C ALA A 64 -0.14 -24.56 24.15
N SER A 65 0.65 -25.60 24.42
CA SER A 65 0.61 -26.94 23.79
C SER A 65 1.26 -27.20 22.41
N SER A 66 2.44 -27.80 22.51
CA SER A 66 2.87 -29.07 21.90
C SER A 66 2.64 -29.37 20.41
N ALA A 67 3.77 -29.58 19.72
CA ALA A 67 4.09 -30.73 18.87
C ALA A 67 3.04 -31.23 17.86
N GLY A 68 3.36 -31.13 16.57
CA GLY A 68 2.71 -31.92 15.53
C GLY A 68 2.87 -31.31 14.15
N ALA A 69 3.87 -31.78 13.40
CA ALA A 69 3.94 -31.56 11.95
C ALA A 69 2.79 -32.33 11.28
N SER A 70 1.72 -31.62 10.92
CA SER A 70 0.60 -32.20 10.16
C SER A 70 0.04 -31.17 9.18
N SER A 71 0.25 -31.46 7.89
CA SER A 71 -0.53 -31.03 6.73
C SER A 71 -1.11 -29.60 6.78
N ALA A 72 -0.42 -28.68 6.10
CA ALA A 72 -0.78 -27.27 5.96
C ALA A 72 -2.10 -27.07 5.18
N VAL A 73 -3.22 -27.45 5.78
CA VAL A 73 -4.49 -26.79 5.53
C VAL A 73 -4.40 -25.44 6.21
N LEU A 74 -4.34 -24.38 5.40
CA LEU A 74 -4.22 -23.00 5.86
C LEU A 74 -5.48 -22.65 6.68
N ASP A 75 -5.40 -22.73 8.00
CA ASP A 75 -6.46 -22.32 8.93
C ASP A 75 -6.56 -20.78 8.90
N PHE A 76 -7.32 -20.25 7.94
CA PHE A 76 -7.52 -18.83 7.63
C PHE A 76 -8.16 -18.00 8.76
N LYS A 77 -8.38 -18.60 9.94
CA LYS A 77 -9.31 -18.12 10.97
C LYS A 77 -8.64 -17.57 12.24
N ARG A 78 -7.31 -17.42 12.28
CA ARG A 78 -6.58 -17.06 13.52
C ARG A 78 -6.10 -15.62 13.64
N SER A 79 -6.08 -14.85 12.56
CA SER A 79 -5.64 -13.46 12.64
C SER A 79 -6.86 -12.58 12.86
N ASP A 80 -7.01 -12.03 14.06
CA ASP A 80 -8.00 -10.98 14.31
C ASP A 80 -7.77 -9.85 13.29
N PRO A 81 -8.76 -9.51 12.44
CA PRO A 81 -8.57 -8.53 11.38
C PRO A 81 -8.19 -7.15 11.93
N ALA A 82 -8.48 -6.90 13.21
CA ALA A 82 -8.10 -5.70 13.94
C ALA A 82 -6.58 -5.55 14.16
N ASN A 83 -5.80 -6.65 14.07
CA ASN A 83 -4.36 -6.62 14.31
C ASN A 83 -3.52 -6.55 13.02
N ILE A 84 -4.15 -6.52 11.86
CA ILE A 84 -3.47 -6.41 10.57
C ILE A 84 -3.23 -4.93 10.28
N LEU A 85 -2.04 -4.45 10.64
CA LEU A 85 -1.61 -3.09 10.43
C LEU A 85 -0.64 -3.02 9.24
N ILE A 86 -0.80 -2.01 8.40
CA ILE A 86 0.11 -1.73 7.30
C ILE A 86 1.32 -1.00 7.86
N THR A 87 2.53 -1.49 7.57
CA THR A 87 3.82 -0.90 7.98
C THR A 87 4.54 -0.29 6.77
N GLN A 88 5.65 0.42 7.00
CA GLN A 88 6.47 0.95 5.91
C GLN A 88 6.94 -0.16 4.95
N ALA A 89 7.26 -1.35 5.46
CA ALA A 89 7.75 -2.47 4.65
C ALA A 89 6.73 -2.95 3.60
N HIS A 90 5.42 -2.83 3.89
CA HIS A 90 4.37 -3.13 2.93
C HIS A 90 4.31 -2.09 1.80
N PHE A 91 4.58 -0.83 2.10
CA PHE A 91 4.71 0.22 1.07
C PHE A 91 5.94 -0.01 0.19
N GLU A 92 7.07 -0.42 0.75
CA GLU A 92 8.26 -0.80 -0.03
C GLU A 92 7.96 -1.96 -1.00
N THR A 93 7.24 -2.98 -0.51
CA THR A 93 6.79 -4.10 -1.34
C THR A 93 5.83 -3.64 -2.45
N ALA A 94 4.94 -2.69 -2.14
CA ALA A 94 3.99 -2.15 -3.09
C ALA A 94 4.67 -1.28 -4.16
N PHE A 95 5.70 -0.50 -3.82
CA PHE A 95 6.45 0.31 -4.78
C PHE A 95 7.09 -0.54 -5.89
N GLY A 96 7.53 -1.75 -5.58
CA GLY A 96 8.07 -2.67 -6.60
C GLY A 96 7.03 -3.19 -7.61
N LYS A 97 5.73 -3.00 -7.35
CA LYS A 97 4.64 -3.53 -8.18
C LYS A 97 3.81 -2.46 -8.89
N ILE A 98 3.89 -1.22 -8.43
CA ILE A 98 3.11 -0.10 -8.97
C ILE A 98 3.91 0.60 -10.05
N ALA A 99 3.24 0.88 -11.17
CA ALA A 99 3.76 1.70 -12.26
C ALA A 99 2.77 2.83 -12.58
N PRO A 100 3.22 3.97 -13.12
CA PRO A 100 2.32 5.02 -13.58
C PRO A 100 1.35 4.50 -14.65
N SER A 101 0.04 4.70 -14.45
CA SER A 101 -0.97 4.35 -15.47
C SER A 101 -0.97 5.29 -16.66
N VAL A 102 -0.53 6.54 -16.46
CA VAL A 102 -0.44 7.53 -17.54
C VAL A 102 0.98 7.55 -18.10
N SER A 103 1.11 7.22 -19.39
CA SER A 103 2.42 7.14 -20.04
C SER A 103 3.11 8.51 -20.12
N LYS A 104 4.45 8.51 -20.29
CA LYS A 104 5.22 9.74 -20.52
C LYS A 104 4.73 10.50 -21.76
N VAL A 105 4.30 9.77 -22.79
CA VAL A 105 3.77 10.36 -24.04
C VAL A 105 2.43 11.05 -23.77
N ASP A 106 1.52 10.39 -23.05
CA ASP A 106 0.21 10.96 -22.72
C ASP A 106 0.37 12.21 -21.86
N ARG A 107 1.27 12.18 -20.87
CA ARG A 107 1.62 13.37 -20.07
C ARG A 107 2.09 14.53 -20.95
N GLY A 108 2.94 14.25 -21.95
CA GLY A 108 3.40 15.24 -22.91
C GLY A 108 2.25 15.81 -23.74
N ASN A 109 1.34 14.96 -24.22
CA ASN A 109 0.16 15.39 -24.97
C ASN A 109 -0.79 16.23 -24.10
N TYR A 110 -1.07 15.82 -22.86
CA TYR A 110 -1.87 16.60 -21.92
C TYR A 110 -1.21 17.94 -21.57
N GLN A 111 0.11 17.97 -21.47
CA GLN A 111 0.82 19.21 -21.20
C GLN A 111 0.76 20.17 -22.39
N ARG A 112 0.84 19.67 -23.62
CA ARG A 112 0.61 20.48 -24.84
C ARG A 112 -0.81 21.02 -24.90
N LEU A 113 -1.81 20.17 -24.60
CA LEU A 113 -3.21 20.60 -24.52
C LEU A 113 -3.40 21.67 -23.44
N ARG A 114 -2.77 21.49 -22.27
CA ARG A 114 -2.78 22.48 -21.18
C ARG A 114 -2.14 23.80 -21.60
N THR A 115 -1.01 23.79 -22.31
CA THR A 115 -0.37 25.04 -22.76
C THR A 115 -1.18 25.72 -23.86
N LYS A 116 -1.81 24.94 -24.76
CA LYS A 116 -2.55 25.47 -25.91
C LYS A 116 -3.94 25.99 -25.54
N PHE A 117 -4.60 25.38 -24.56
CA PHE A 117 -6.00 25.63 -24.21
C PHE A 117 -6.25 25.89 -22.72
N GLY A 118 -5.25 25.69 -21.87
CA GLY A 118 -5.34 26.07 -20.45
C GLY A 118 -5.26 27.58 -20.34
N LEU A 119 -6.21 28.15 -19.60
CA LEU A 119 -6.34 29.57 -19.31
C LEU A 119 -4.97 30.18 -18.97
N ALA A 120 -4.48 31.08 -19.83
CA ALA A 120 -3.45 32.03 -19.46
C ALA A 120 -4.10 33.05 -18.52
N ASN A 121 -3.82 32.93 -17.23
CA ASN A 121 -3.95 34.01 -16.25
C ASN A 121 -2.60 34.16 -15.56
#